data_AF-W7DIP4-F1
#
_entry.id   AF-W7DIP4-F1
#
_cell.length_a   1.000
_cell.length_b   1.000
_cell.length_c   1.000
_cell.angle_alpha   90.00
_cell.angle_beta   90.00
_cell.angle_gamma   90.00
#
_symmetry.space_group_name_H-M   'P 1'
#
loop_
_entity.id
_entity.type
_entity.pdbx_description
1 polymer ?
#
loop_
_entity_poly.entity_id
_entity_poly.type
_entity_poly.pdbx_seq_one_letter_code
_entity_poly.pdbx_strand_id
1 'polypeptide(L)'
;MEVIEIILKGIASLFLQPVFYLAILFVIFAGYNRVKWERKSFSVRIYSPFMELKNFFTLGLLVAFFISVILFFAGFSVMMTWIVIFNVVTILALLTSMFRLTSTAITIGISSLIFLFFVIILIFNLDRYKINTYFTMIY
;
A
#
# COMPACT_ATOMS: atom_id res chain seq x y z
N MET A 1 9.11 -24.80 -16.06
CA MET A 1 8.86 -23.47 -16.68
C MET A 1 7.86 -22.65 -15.88
N GLU A 2 6.85 -23.25 -15.26
CA GLU A 2 5.80 -22.55 -14.51
C GLU A 2 6.29 -21.71 -13.31
N VAL A 3 7.25 -22.23 -12.51
CA VAL A 3 7.76 -21.53 -11.32
C VAL A 3 8.43 -20.20 -11.68
N ILE A 4 9.21 -20.18 -12.77
CA ILE A 4 9.90 -18.98 -13.25
C ILE A 4 8.87 -17.92 -13.66
N GLU A 5 7.78 -18.33 -14.32
CA GLU A 5 6.71 -17.43 -14.75
C GLU A 5 5.98 -16.79 -13.56
N ILE A 6 5.71 -17.56 -12.49
CA ILE A 6 5.07 -17.05 -11.27
C ILE A 6 5.96 -16.00 -10.60
N ILE A 7 7.27 -16.27 -10.51
CA ILE A 7 8.24 -15.31 -9.94
C ILE A 7 8.28 -14.04 -10.79
N LEU A 8 8.32 -14.17 -12.12
CA LEU A 8 8.35 -13.03 -13.04
C LEU A 8 7.08 -12.18 -12.93
N LYS A 9 5.91 -12.82 -12.86
CA LYS A 9 4.61 -12.15 -12.65
C LYS A 9 4.56 -11.45 -11.29
N GLY A 10 5.08 -12.07 -10.24
CA GLY A 10 5.21 -11.46 -8.91
C GLY A 10 6.06 -10.19 -8.95
N ILE A 11 7.25 -10.26 -9.54
CA ILE A 11 8.13 -9.10 -9.68
C ILE A 11 7.48 -8.01 -10.54
N ALA A 12 6.90 -8.37 -11.69
CA ALA A 12 6.22 -7.42 -12.58
C ALA A 12 5.04 -6.72 -11.87
N SER A 13 4.28 -7.46 -11.04
CA SER A 13 3.15 -6.90 -10.29
C SER A 13 3.56 -5.80 -9.30
N LEU A 14 4.80 -5.81 -8.81
CA LEU A 14 5.34 -4.76 -7.95
C LEU A 14 5.51 -3.46 -8.74
N PHE A 15 6.01 -3.55 -9.97
CA PHE A 15 6.14 -2.40 -10.87
C PHE A 15 4.78 -1.90 -11.39
N LEU A 16 3.74 -2.72 -11.44
CA LEU A 16 2.39 -2.28 -11.82
C LEU A 16 1.70 -1.41 -10.78
N GLN A 17 2.20 -1.37 -9.53
CA GLN A 17 1.52 -0.64 -8.46
C GLN A 17 1.78 0.88 -8.58
N PRO A 18 0.72 1.71 -8.68
CA PRO A 18 0.88 3.17 -8.80
C PRO A 18 1.54 3.79 -7.57
N VAL A 19 1.32 3.19 -6.39
CA VAL A 19 1.93 3.62 -5.12
C VAL A 19 3.46 3.54 -5.17
N PHE A 20 4.03 2.58 -5.89
CA PHE A 20 5.47 2.41 -5.99
C PHE A 20 6.14 3.64 -6.63
N TYR A 21 5.58 4.12 -7.73
CA TYR A 21 6.07 5.32 -8.43
C TYR A 21 5.88 6.59 -7.61
N LEU A 22 4.72 6.73 -6.95
CA LEU A 22 4.45 7.87 -6.08
C LEU A 22 5.41 7.89 -4.90
N ALA A 23 5.66 6.76 -4.25
CA ALA A 23 6.59 6.68 -3.13
C ALA A 23 8.00 7.17 -3.52
N ILE A 24 8.51 6.77 -4.69
CA ILE A 24 9.81 7.24 -5.20
C ILE A 24 9.80 8.77 -5.38
N LEU A 25 8.76 9.33 -6.01
CA LEU A 25 8.64 10.78 -6.22
C LEU A 25 8.65 11.54 -4.88
N PHE A 26 7.87 11.05 -3.91
CA PHE A 26 7.79 11.65 -2.58
C PHE A 26 9.13 11.58 -1.83
N VAL A 27 9.84 10.45 -1.88
CA VAL A 27 11.15 10.31 -1.23
C VAL A 27 12.18 11.28 -1.81
N ILE A 28 12.17 11.49 -3.13
CA ILE A 28 13.02 12.52 -3.77
C ILE A 28 12.63 13.92 -3.28
N PHE A 29 11.34 14.23 -3.23
CA PHE A 29 10.84 15.52 -2.74
C PHE A 29 11.21 15.77 -1.27
N ALA A 30 11.14 14.74 -0.43
CA ALA A 30 11.57 14.79 0.97
C ALA A 30 13.06 15.08 1.11
N GLY A 31 13.89 14.37 0.33
CA GLY A 31 15.33 14.60 0.30
C GLY A 31 15.68 16.03 -0.14
N TYR A 32 14.96 16.57 -1.13
CA TYR A 32 15.15 17.95 -1.57
C TYR A 32 14.75 18.98 -0.51
N ASN A 33 13.57 18.81 0.09
CA ASN A 33 13.11 19.70 1.16
C ASN A 33 14.08 19.69 2.34
N ARG A 34 14.56 18.51 2.75
CA ARG A 34 15.56 18.39 3.82
C ARG A 34 16.82 19.20 3.54
N VAL A 35 17.38 19.09 2.32
CA VAL A 35 18.58 19.87 1.94
C VAL A 35 18.30 21.38 1.95
N LYS A 36 17.09 21.81 1.57
CA LYS A 36 16.69 23.23 1.63
C LYS A 36 16.63 23.74 3.08
N TRP A 37 16.14 22.92 4.02
CA TRP A 37 16.15 23.22 5.45
C TRP A 37 17.56 23.23 6.03
N GLU A 38 18.41 22.24 5.70
CA GLU A 38 19.80 22.17 6.16
C GLU A 38 20.62 23.41 5.76
N ARG A 39 20.46 23.89 4.52
CA ARG A 39 21.15 25.10 4.04
C ARG A 39 20.71 26.37 4.81
N LYS A 40 19.45 26.44 5.23
CA LYS A 40 18.92 27.56 6.01
C LYS A 40 19.43 27.55 7.46
N SER A 41 19.65 26.36 8.02
CA SER A 41 20.03 26.21 9.43
C SER A 41 21.54 26.11 9.68
N PHE A 42 22.31 25.55 8.74
CA PHE A 42 23.72 25.21 8.99
C PHE A 42 24.70 25.75 7.93
N SER A 43 24.23 26.44 6.89
CA SER A 43 25.03 26.97 5.75
C SER A 43 25.89 25.95 4.97
N VAL A 44 26.03 24.72 5.47
CA VAL A 44 26.84 23.63 4.91
C VAL A 44 25.98 22.38 4.78
N ARG A 45 26.17 21.62 3.68
CA ARG A 45 25.47 20.34 3.46
C ARG A 45 26.15 19.26 4.30
N ILE A 46 25.40 18.66 5.23
CA ILE A 46 25.88 17.56 6.07
C ILE A 46 25.65 16.20 5.38
N TYR A 47 24.54 16.06 4.64
CA TYR A 47 24.14 14.79 4.04
C TYR A 47 23.74 14.92 2.57
N SER A 48 23.90 13.82 1.82
CA SER A 48 23.47 13.75 0.42
C SER A 48 21.93 13.68 0.30
N PRO A 49 21.31 14.39 -0.66
CA PRO A 49 19.86 14.31 -0.90
C PRO A 49 19.40 12.89 -1.29
N PHE A 50 20.28 12.08 -1.87
CA PHE A 50 19.99 10.72 -2.31
C PHE A 50 20.04 9.69 -1.18
N MET A 51 20.43 10.09 0.03
CA MET A 51 20.49 9.18 1.18
C MET A 51 19.13 8.55 1.47
N GLU A 52 18.05 9.34 1.45
CA GLU A 52 16.69 8.86 1.68
C GLU A 52 16.25 7.84 0.62
N LEU A 53 16.60 8.10 -0.64
CA LEU A 53 16.30 7.20 -1.76
C LEU A 53 17.06 5.88 -1.64
N LYS A 54 18.35 5.94 -1.30
CA LYS A 54 19.16 4.73 -1.06
C LYS A 54 18.58 3.92 0.10
N ASN A 55 18.18 4.59 1.18
CA ASN A 55 17.62 3.94 2.36
C ASN A 55 16.26 3.29 2.05
N PHE A 56 15.42 3.99 1.28
CA PHE A 56 14.13 3.49 0.80
C PHE A 56 14.28 2.17 0.03
N PHE A 57 15.20 2.09 -0.93
CA PHE A 57 15.43 0.84 -1.68
C PHE A 57 16.11 -0.23 -0.82
N THR A 58 17.15 0.12 -0.04
CA THR A 58 17.94 -0.88 0.69
C THR A 58 17.14 -1.50 1.83
N LEU A 59 16.63 -0.66 2.76
CA LEU A 59 15.85 -1.16 3.88
C LEU A 59 14.47 -1.63 3.43
N GLY A 60 13.83 -0.92 2.49
CA GLY A 60 12.50 -1.28 2.01
C GLY A 60 12.48 -2.65 1.33
N LEU A 61 13.42 -2.93 0.42
CA LEU A 61 13.49 -4.23 -0.25
C LEU A 61 13.91 -5.35 0.72
N LEU A 62 14.83 -5.07 1.65
CA LEU A 62 15.26 -6.06 2.64
C LEU A 62 14.08 -6.47 3.53
N VAL A 63 13.36 -5.50 4.08
CA VAL A 63 12.18 -5.76 4.92
C VAL A 63 11.07 -6.44 4.11
N ALA A 64 10.79 -5.97 2.90
CA ALA A 64 9.77 -6.58 2.02
C ALA A 64 10.11 -8.03 1.67
N PHE A 65 11.38 -8.36 1.45
CA PHE A 65 11.82 -9.72 1.17
C PHE A 65 11.53 -10.65 2.36
N PHE A 66 11.91 -10.26 3.58
CA PHE A 66 11.62 -11.07 4.77
C PHE A 66 10.12 -11.24 5.00
N ILE A 67 9.34 -10.17 4.86
CA ILE A 67 7.88 -10.23 5.00
C ILE A 67 7.27 -11.16 3.94
N SER A 68 7.73 -11.08 2.68
CA SER A 68 7.22 -11.92 1.59
C SER A 68 7.48 -13.40 1.87
N VAL A 69 8.67 -13.76 2.37
CA VAL A 69 8.99 -15.13 2.75
C VAL A 69 8.09 -15.61 3.89
N ILE A 70 7.90 -14.80 4.92
CA ILE A 70 7.03 -15.14 6.07
C ILE A 70 5.58 -15.36 5.60
N LEU A 71 5.03 -14.46 4.79
CA LEU A 71 3.66 -14.57 4.28
C LEU A 71 3.47 -15.79 3.37
N PHE A 72 4.47 -16.13 2.57
CA PHE A 72 4.46 -17.32 1.73
C PHE A 72 4.33 -18.60 2.57
N PHE A 73 5.16 -18.75 3.62
CA PHE A 73 5.07 -19.91 4.52
C PHE A 73 3.81 -19.91 5.39
N ALA A 74 3.28 -18.74 5.72
CA ALA A 74 2.00 -18.62 6.41
C ALA A 74 0.79 -19.00 5.52
N GLY A 75 0.99 -19.17 4.21
CA GLY A 75 -0.11 -19.40 3.25
C GLY A 75 -1.06 -18.21 3.14
N PHE A 76 -0.60 -17.01 3.49
CA PHE A 76 -1.44 -15.83 3.54
C PHE A 76 -1.67 -15.28 2.13
N SER A 77 -2.92 -15.30 1.67
CA SER A 77 -3.34 -14.73 0.38
C SER A 77 -4.29 -13.56 0.60
N VAL A 78 -4.03 -12.47 -0.09
CA VAL A 78 -4.82 -11.23 0.01
C VAL A 78 -5.81 -11.16 -1.14
N MET A 79 -7.06 -10.80 -0.85
CA MET A 79 -8.09 -10.59 -1.87
C MET A 79 -7.77 -9.39 -2.74
N MET A 80 -7.99 -9.51 -4.06
CA MET A 80 -7.72 -8.43 -5.02
C MET A 80 -8.44 -7.12 -4.65
N THR A 81 -9.69 -7.20 -4.16
CA THR A 81 -10.47 -6.05 -3.69
C THR A 81 -9.76 -5.29 -2.57
N TRP A 82 -9.13 -6.00 -1.63
CA TRP A 82 -8.39 -5.39 -0.53
C TRP A 82 -7.14 -4.67 -1.04
N ILE A 83 -6.41 -5.25 -2.02
CA ILE A 83 -5.22 -4.64 -2.62
C ILE A 83 -5.56 -3.31 -3.30
N VAL A 84 -6.71 -3.24 -3.99
CA VAL A 84 -7.17 -2.01 -4.64
C VAL A 84 -7.48 -0.94 -3.59
N ILE A 85 -8.22 -1.28 -2.54
CA ILE A 85 -8.54 -0.37 -1.43
C ILE A 85 -7.25 0.14 -0.78
N PHE A 86 -6.29 -0.76 -0.51
CA PHE A 86 -5.00 -0.41 0.07
C PHE A 86 -4.22 0.59 -0.79
N ASN A 87 -4.20 0.40 -2.11
CA ASN A 87 -3.55 1.35 -3.02
C ASN A 87 -4.21 2.74 -2.93
N VAL A 88 -5.54 2.82 -2.99
CA VAL A 88 -6.27 4.08 -2.92
C VAL A 88 -6.01 4.79 -1.58
N VAL A 89 -6.12 4.08 -0.46
CA VAL A 89 -5.87 4.64 0.88
C VAL A 89 -4.44 5.16 1.00
N THR A 90 -3.46 4.41 0.47
CA THR A 90 -2.05 4.81 0.53
C THR A 90 -1.77 6.06 -0.32
N ILE A 91 -2.37 6.16 -1.50
CA ILE A 91 -2.26 7.36 -2.36
C ILE A 91 -2.83 8.58 -1.64
N LEU A 92 -4.03 8.46 -1.05
CA LEU A 92 -4.64 9.53 -0.29
C LEU A 92 -3.78 9.93 0.91
N ALA A 93 -3.25 8.96 1.66
CA ALA A 93 -2.38 9.22 2.80
C ALA A 93 -1.09 9.95 2.41
N LEU A 94 -0.48 9.59 1.27
CA LEU A 94 0.70 10.27 0.73
C LEU A 94 0.40 11.72 0.35
N LEU A 95 -0.76 11.97 -0.30
CA LEU A 95 -1.18 13.32 -0.68
C LEU A 95 -1.49 14.21 0.53
N THR A 96 -2.15 13.67 1.56
CA THR A 96 -2.63 14.49 2.69
C THR A 96 -1.54 14.85 3.69
N SER A 97 -0.53 14.01 3.94
CA SER A 97 0.26 14.16 5.17
C SER A 97 1.76 13.93 5.07
N MET A 98 2.35 14.00 3.87
CA MET A 98 3.81 14.04 3.64
C MET A 98 4.59 13.21 4.68
N PHE A 99 4.36 11.89 4.76
CA PHE A 99 5.04 10.89 5.62
C PHE A 99 4.44 10.57 7.00
N ARG A 100 3.70 11.46 7.69
CA ARG A 100 3.29 11.16 9.09
C ARG A 100 2.15 10.16 9.20
N LEU A 101 1.19 10.21 8.27
CA LEU A 101 0.07 9.27 8.20
C LEU A 101 0.38 8.00 7.39
N THR A 102 1.56 7.90 6.78
CA THR A 102 1.96 6.76 5.94
C THR A 102 2.49 5.57 6.75
N SER A 103 2.33 5.58 8.08
CA SER A 103 2.70 4.42 8.91
C SER A 103 2.00 3.17 8.40
N THR A 104 2.76 2.07 8.26
CA THR A 104 2.25 0.77 7.83
C THR A 104 1.07 0.30 8.68
N ALA A 105 1.10 0.60 9.98
CA ALA A 105 -0.01 0.27 10.89
C ALA A 105 -1.30 1.04 10.55
N ILE A 106 -1.19 2.32 10.19
CA ILE A 106 -2.34 3.18 9.88
C ILE A 106 -2.92 2.80 8.51
N THR A 107 -2.08 2.66 7.49
CA THR A 107 -2.52 2.34 6.12
C THR A 107 -3.17 0.96 6.05
N ILE A 108 -2.56 -0.07 6.66
CA ILE A 108 -3.15 -1.41 6.75
C ILE A 108 -4.44 -1.39 7.59
N GLY A 109 -4.42 -0.69 8.73
CA GLY A 109 -5.58 -0.60 9.62
C GLY A 109 -6.79 0.04 8.93
N ILE A 110 -6.63 1.22 8.34
CA ILE A 110 -7.69 1.93 7.61
C ILE A 110 -8.19 1.10 6.43
N SER A 111 -7.29 0.52 5.64
CA SER A 111 -7.68 -0.30 4.48
C SER A 111 -8.49 -1.52 4.90
N SER A 112 -8.12 -2.17 6.01
CA SER A 112 -8.83 -3.32 6.54
C SER A 112 -10.20 -2.94 7.11
N LEU A 113 -10.32 -1.79 7.79
CA LEU A 113 -11.60 -1.29 8.28
C LEU A 113 -12.55 -0.95 7.12
N ILE A 114 -12.06 -0.29 6.08
CA ILE A 114 -12.86 0.03 4.89
C ILE A 114 -13.31 -1.25 4.19
N PHE A 115 -12.42 -2.23 4.05
CA PHE A 115 -12.76 -3.52 3.46
C PHE A 115 -13.83 -4.25 4.28
N LEU A 116 -13.70 -4.28 5.60
CA LEU A 116 -14.68 -4.90 6.49
C LEU A 116 -16.05 -4.22 6.38
N PHE A 117 -16.08 -2.89 6.34
CA PHE A 117 -17.31 -2.13 6.13
C PHE A 117 -17.97 -2.46 4.77
N PHE A 118 -17.17 -2.56 3.70
CA PHE A 118 -17.65 -2.95 2.38
C PHE A 118 -18.25 -4.36 2.38
N VAL A 119 -17.58 -5.33 3.02
CA VAL A 119 -18.07 -6.71 3.15
C VAL A 119 -19.39 -6.76 3.92
N ILE A 120 -19.50 -6.02 5.02
CA ILE A 120 -20.73 -5.95 5.82
C ILE A 120 -21.90 -5.44 4.99
N ILE A 121 -21.72 -4.34 4.24
CA ILE A 121 -22.77 -3.79 3.37
C ILE A 121 -23.20 -4.82 2.31
N LEU A 122 -22.26 -5.56 1.74
CA LEU A 122 -22.54 -6.56 0.72
C LEU A 122 -23.38 -7.71 1.29
N ILE A 123 -23.06 -8.20 2.50
CA ILE A 123 -23.83 -9.24 3.18
C ILE A 123 -25.26 -8.75 3.46
N PHE A 124 -25.43 -7.55 4.00
CA PHE A 124 -26.76 -6.99 4.26
C PHE A 124 -27.61 -6.84 2.98
N ASN A 125 -27.00 -6.45 1.86
CA ASN A 125 -27.72 -6.36 0.59
C ASN A 125 -28.13 -7.74 0.04
N LEU A 126 -27.29 -8.76 0.21
CA LEU A 126 -27.62 -10.13 -0.20
C LEU A 126 -28.80 -10.71 0.59
N ASP A 127 -28.86 -10.45 1.90
CA ASP A 127 -29.99 -10.87 2.73
C ASP A 127 -31.30 -10.18 2.29
N ARG A 128 -31.22 -8.88 1.98
CA ARG A 128 -32.36 -8.11 1.45
C ARG A 128 -32.85 -8.63 0.10
N TYR A 129 -31.93 -9.00 -0.80
CA TYR A 129 -32.28 -9.58 -2.10
C TYR A 129 -32.97 -10.93 -1.94
N LYS A 130 -32.42 -11.84 -1.12
CA LYS A 130 -33.03 -13.16 -0.87
C LYS A 130 -34.45 -13.03 -0.32
N ILE A 131 -34.66 -12.18 0.69
CA ILE A 131 -35.98 -11.96 1.30
C ILE A 131 -36.98 -11.48 0.23
N ASN A 132 -36.60 -10.53 -0.62
CA ASN A 132 -37.50 -9.98 -1.63
C ASN A 132 -37.91 -11.02 -2.70
N THR A 133 -36.99 -11.91 -3.09
CA THR A 133 -37.28 -13.00 -4.02
C THR A 133 -38.27 -14.01 -3.43
N TYR A 134 -38.15 -14.35 -2.14
CA TYR A 134 -39.13 -15.23 -1.48
C TYR A 134 -40.50 -14.57 -1.38
N PHE A 135 -40.58 -13.27 -1.08
CA PHE A 135 -41.86 -12.56 -1.08
C PHE A 135 -42.49 -12.51 -2.47
N THR A 136 -41.71 -12.32 -3.54
CA THR A 136 -42.22 -12.26 -4.93
C THR A 136 -42.65 -13.63 -5.46
N MET A 137 -42.18 -14.74 -4.89
CA MET A 137 -42.66 -16.09 -5.24
C MET A 137 -43.95 -16.49 -4.50
N ILE A 138 -44.26 -15.83 -3.39
CA ILE A 138 -45.45 -16.14 -2.55
C ILE A 138 -46.69 -15.36 -3.02
N TYR A 139 -46.51 -14.28 -3.79
CA TYR A 139 -47.57 -13.50 -4.44
C TYR A 139 -47.62 -13.77 -5.93
#